data_AF-A0A5C8SYS6-F1
#
_entry.id   AF-A0A5C8SYS6-F1
#
_cell.length_a   1.000
_cell.length_b   1.000
_cell.length_c   1.000
_cell.angle_alpha   90.00
_cell.angle_beta   90.00
_cell.angle_gamma   90.00
#
_symmetry.space_group_name_H-M   'P 1'
#
loop_
_entity.id
_entity.type
_entity.pdbx_description
1 polymer ?
#
loop_
_entity_poly.entity_id
_entity_poly.type
_entity_poly.pdbx_seq_one_letter_code
_entity_poly.pdbx_strand_id
1 'polypeptide(L)'
;RWRELLAGAGVRRAAISGSGVFRDEASDLRLRQVFFDGVIETFQVVVPAFGTLEGPFQITALEYRGDHAGEVTFDMSLESAGAVAFTAL
;
A
#
# COMPACT_ATOMS: atom_id res chain seq x y z
N ARG A 1 26.52 -29.07 -13.33
CA ARG A 1 26.79 -28.59 -11.96
C ARG A 1 25.69 -27.61 -11.59
N TRP A 2 25.00 -27.81 -10.47
CA TRP A 2 23.86 -26.98 -10.07
C TRP A 2 24.31 -25.83 -9.17
N ARG A 3 23.59 -24.71 -9.23
CA ARG A 3 23.76 -23.57 -8.32
C ARG A 3 22.78 -23.74 -7.18
N GLU A 4 23.30 -23.86 -5.96
CA GLU A 4 22.49 -23.81 -4.75
C GLU A 4 22.19 -22.35 -4.40
N LEU A 5 20.93 -22.06 -4.07
CA LEU A 5 20.49 -20.74 -3.63
C LEU A 5 20.41 -20.72 -2.10
N LEU A 6 20.93 -19.66 -1.49
CA LEU A 6 20.75 -19.39 -0.07
C LEU A 6 19.38 -18.73 0.12
N ALA A 7 18.38 -19.51 0.53
CA ALA A 7 17.07 -19.00 0.88
C ALA A 7 17.19 -17.91 1.97
N GLY A 8 16.58 -16.75 1.75
CA GLY A 8 16.56 -15.65 2.73
C GLY A 8 17.76 -14.70 2.69
N ALA A 9 18.76 -14.91 1.83
CA ALA A 9 19.92 -14.02 1.70
C ALA A 9 19.66 -12.72 0.90
N GLY A 10 18.41 -12.49 0.47
CA GLY A 10 18.01 -11.31 -0.32
C GLY A 10 17.08 -10.37 0.45
N VAL A 11 17.09 -9.10 0.06
CA VAL A 11 16.11 -8.11 0.55
C VAL A 11 14.72 -8.52 0.06
N ARG A 12 13.76 -8.62 0.98
CA ARG A 12 12.35 -8.84 0.67
C ARG A 12 11.65 -7.48 0.63
N ARG A 13 10.74 -7.33 -0.33
CA ARG A 13 9.89 -6.14 -0.47
C ARG A 13 8.43 -6.57 -0.56
N ALA A 14 7.54 -5.74 -0.04
CA ALA A 14 6.11 -5.84 -0.27
C ALA A 14 5.60 -4.56 -0.92
N ALA A 15 4.81 -4.72 -1.97
CA ALA A 15 4.18 -3.63 -2.70
C ALA A 15 2.67 -3.85 -2.72
N ILE A 16 1.90 -2.79 -2.54
CA ILE A 16 0.44 -2.80 -2.61
C ILE A 16 0.02 -1.73 -3.60
N SER A 17 -0.82 -2.08 -4.56
CA SER A 17 -1.50 -1.13 -5.43
C SER A 17 -3.00 -1.21 -5.21
N GLY A 18 -3.67 -0.07 -5.26
CA GLY A 18 -5.12 0.00 -5.10
C GLY A 18 -5.69 1.20 -5.84
N SER A 19 -6.95 1.07 -6.25
CA SER A 19 -7.70 2.16 -6.87
C SER A 19 -9.15 2.14 -6.38
N GLY A 20 -9.81 3.30 -6.46
CA GLY A 20 -11.19 3.42 -6.00
C GLY A 20 -11.65 4.86 -5.89
N VAL A 21 -12.69 5.06 -5.09
CA VAL A 21 -13.23 6.38 -4.74
C VAL A 21 -13.05 6.62 -3.25
N PHE A 22 -12.84 7.88 -2.86
CA PHE A 22 -12.77 8.20 -1.44
C PHE A 22 -14.17 8.14 -0.83
N ARG A 23 -14.27 7.52 0.36
CA ARG A 23 -15.53 7.46 1.11
C ARG A 23 -16.00 8.83 1.56
N ASP A 24 -15.07 9.67 2.00
CA ASP A 24 -15.30 11.02 2.52
C ASP A 24 -14.06 11.90 2.36
N GLU A 25 -14.26 13.21 2.55
CA GLU A 25 -13.20 14.23 2.46
C GLU A 25 -12.09 14.03 3.50
N ALA A 26 -12.41 13.49 4.68
CA ALA A 26 -11.42 13.26 5.72
C ALA A 26 -10.42 12.16 5.33
N SER A 27 -10.90 11.10 4.69
CA SER A 27 -10.06 10.00 4.19
C SER A 27 -9.14 10.46 3.06
N ASP A 28 -9.65 11.29 2.14
CA ASP A 28 -8.86 11.94 1.09
C ASP A 28 -7.76 12.82 1.71
N LEU A 29 -8.15 13.79 2.54
CA LEU A 29 -7.21 14.73 3.15
C LEU A 29 -6.10 14.01 3.92
N ARG A 30 -6.43 12.95 4.66
CA ARG A 30 -5.45 12.14 5.40
C ARG A 30 -4.44 11.48 4.47
N LEU A 31 -4.88 10.78 3.42
CA LEU A 31 -3.97 10.11 2.48
C LEU A 31 -3.11 11.11 1.70
N ARG A 32 -3.70 12.25 1.33
CA ARG A 32 -2.99 13.34 0.66
C ARG A 32 -1.88 13.93 1.54
N GLN A 33 -2.16 14.17 2.81
CA GLN A 33 -1.16 14.63 3.79
C GLN A 33 -0.03 13.62 3.94
N VAL A 34 -0.34 12.33 4.18
CA VAL A 34 0.68 11.26 4.28
C VAL A 34 1.60 11.25 3.07
N PHE A 35 1.04 11.38 1.87
CA PHE A 35 1.81 11.41 0.63
C PHE A 35 2.71 12.64 0.51
N PHE A 36 2.16 13.86 0.67
CA PHE A 36 2.94 15.09 0.50
C PHE A 36 4.02 15.29 1.56
N ASP A 37 3.73 14.88 2.80
CA ASP A 37 4.69 14.96 3.90
C ASP A 37 5.71 13.80 3.85
N GLY A 38 5.54 12.85 2.93
CA GLY A 38 6.42 11.68 2.78
C GLY A 38 6.45 10.78 4.01
N VAL A 39 5.35 10.72 4.77
CA VAL A 39 5.30 10.03 6.07
C VAL A 39 5.26 8.52 5.83
N ILE A 40 6.11 7.81 6.58
CA ILE A 40 6.03 6.37 6.75
C ILE A 40 5.11 6.09 7.94
N GLU A 41 4.01 5.40 7.70
CA GLU A 41 3.02 5.03 8.72
C GLU A 41 2.87 3.51 8.76
N THR A 42 2.28 3.00 9.84
CA THR A 42 1.85 1.60 9.88
C THR A 42 0.53 1.45 9.13
N PHE A 43 0.54 0.64 8.07
CA PHE A 43 -0.65 0.28 7.30
C PHE A 43 -1.07 -1.15 7.63
N GLN A 44 -2.39 -1.39 7.60
CA GLN A 44 -2.98 -2.70 7.71
C GLN A 44 -3.82 -2.99 6.45
N VAL A 45 -3.50 -4.07 5.75
CA VAL A 45 -4.25 -4.55 4.58
C VAL A 45 -4.92 -5.87 4.91
N VAL A 46 -6.25 -5.84 4.89
CA VAL A 46 -7.08 -7.02 5.11
C VAL A 46 -7.43 -7.63 3.76
N VAL A 47 -6.99 -8.88 3.54
CA VAL A 47 -7.35 -9.66 2.36
C VAL A 47 -8.48 -10.62 2.74
N PRO A 48 -9.69 -10.45 2.18
CA PRO A 48 -10.83 -11.28 2.53
C PRO A 48 -10.53 -12.78 2.37
N ALA A 49 -10.91 -13.57 3.37
CA ALA A 49 -10.68 -15.02 3.42
C ALA A 49 -9.21 -15.49 3.34
N PHE A 50 -8.24 -14.61 3.59
CA PHE A 50 -6.80 -14.93 3.53
C PHE A 50 -6.04 -14.53 4.80
N GLY A 51 -6.08 -13.26 5.17
CA GLY A 51 -5.44 -12.75 6.38
C GLY A 51 -5.14 -11.27 6.31
N THR A 52 -4.33 -10.80 7.25
CA THR A 52 -3.97 -9.39 7.40
C THR A 52 -2.47 -9.20 7.27
N LEU A 53 -2.08 -8.25 6.42
CA LEU A 53 -0.72 -7.74 6.31
C LEU A 53 -0.61 -6.45 7.13
N GLU A 54 0.41 -6.33 7.96
CA GLU A 54 0.62 -5.13 8.79
C GLU A 54 2.09 -4.75 8.85
N GLY A 55 2.40 -3.46 8.69
CA GLY A 55 3.77 -2.97 8.79
C GLY A 55 3.92 -1.53 8.32
N PRO A 56 5.13 -0.97 8.38
CA PRO A 56 5.41 0.37 7.89
C PRO A 56 5.43 0.41 6.36
N PHE A 57 4.64 1.31 5.78
CA PHE A 57 4.62 1.58 4.34
C PHE A 57 4.71 3.08 4.07
N GLN A 58 5.25 3.42 2.90
CA GLN A 58 5.20 4.76 2.32
C GLN A 58 4.27 4.75 1.10
N ILE A 59 3.46 5.80 0.94
CA ILE A 59 2.73 6.03 -0.31
C ILE A 59 3.73 6.57 -1.35
N THR A 60 4.01 5.80 -2.39
CA THR A 60 5.00 6.14 -3.42
C THR A 60 4.37 6.79 -4.66
N ALA A 61 3.07 6.58 -4.87
CA ALA A 61 2.29 7.25 -5.91
C ALA A 61 0.85 7.47 -5.43
N LEU A 62 0.30 8.64 -5.75
CA LEU A 62 -1.09 9.01 -5.54
C LEU A 62 -1.57 9.83 -6.74
N GLU A 63 -2.46 9.26 -7.54
CA GLU A 63 -2.98 9.86 -8.76
C GLU A 63 -4.49 10.07 -8.64
N TYR A 64 -4.98 11.21 -9.12
CA TYR A 64 -6.41 11.54 -9.13
C TYR A 64 -6.91 11.57 -10.57
N ARG A 65 -8.06 10.94 -10.81
CA ARG A 65 -8.73 10.93 -12.12
C ARG A 65 -10.15 11.42 -11.96
N GLY A 66 -10.53 12.42 -12.73
CA GLY A 66 -11.90 12.92 -12.80
C GLY A 66 -12.47 12.69 -14.20
N ASP A 67 -13.69 12.16 -14.26
CA ASP A 67 -14.49 12.14 -15.49
C ASP A 67 -15.51 13.28 -15.42
N HIS A 68 -15.77 13.95 -16.55
CA HIS A 68 -16.75 15.03 -16.63
C HIS A 68 -18.16 14.59 -16.16
N ALA A 69 -18.48 13.30 -16.28
CA ALA A 69 -19.75 12.70 -15.86
C ALA A 69 -19.61 11.61 -14.78
N GLY A 70 -18.41 11.42 -14.21
CA GLY A 70 -18.13 10.33 -13.27
C GLY A 70 -17.59 10.81 -11.93
N GLU A 71 -17.51 9.88 -10.99
CA GLU A 71 -16.92 10.13 -9.68
C GLU A 71 -15.40 10.32 -9.79
N VAL A 72 -14.83 11.14 -8.90
CA VAL A 72 -13.38 11.28 -8.79
C VAL A 72 -12.82 9.99 -8.23
N THR A 73 -11.98 9.32 -9.01
CA THR A 73 -11.27 8.12 -8.58
C THR A 73 -9.82 8.45 -8.23
N PHE A 74 -9.20 7.58 -7.44
CA PHE A 74 -7.78 7.62 -7.17
C PHE A 74 -7.12 6.29 -7.52
N ASP A 75 -5.84 6.37 -7.88
CA ASP A 75 -4.91 5.24 -7.97
C ASP A 75 -3.78 5.51 -6.94
N MET A 76 -3.41 4.49 -6.16
CA MET A 76 -2.41 4.60 -5.10
C MET A 76 -1.46 3.40 -5.07
N SER A 77 -0.17 3.68 -4.81
CA SER A 77 0.86 2.64 -4.60
C SER A 77 1.55 2.82 -3.24
N LEU A 78 1.76 1.71 -2.54
CA LEU A 78 2.52 1.62 -1.31
C LEU A 78 3.72 0.67 -1.47
N GLU A 79 4.84 1.04 -0.87
CA GLU A 79 6.02 0.17 -0.75
C GLU A 79 6.41 0.02 0.72
N SER A 80 6.81 -1.20 1.11
CA SER A 80 7.20 -1.51 2.48
C SER A 80 8.45 -0.75 2.87
N ALA A 81 8.37 -0.01 3.98
CA ALA A 81 9.49 0.75 4.55
C ALA A 81 10.10 0.06 5.77
N GLY A 82 9.78 -1.24 5.97
CA GLY A 82 10.26 -2.03 7.09
C GLY A 82 9.62 -3.42 7.15
N ALA A 83 9.64 -4.04 8.33
CA ALA A 83 9.15 -5.40 8.52
C ALA A 83 7.63 -5.48 8.38
N VAL A 84 7.15 -6.40 7.55
CA VAL A 84 5.72 -6.67 7.35
C VAL A 84 5.37 -7.99 8.03
N ALA A 85 4.42 -7.95 8.95
CA ALA A 85 3.81 -9.10 9.60
C ALA A 85 2.62 -9.60 8.78
N PHE A 86 2.39 -10.92 8.83
CA PHE A 86 1.20 -11.55 8.28
C PHE A 86 0.50 -12.35 9.38
N THR A 87 -0.81 -12.13 9.54
CA THR A 87 -1.67 -12.91 10.43
C THR A 87 -2.73 -13.61 9.59
N ALA A 88 -2.75 -14.95 9.62
CA ALA A 88 -3.75 -15.75 8.93
C ALA A 88 -5.12 -15.65 9.62
N LEU A 89 -6.19 -15.80 8.84
CA LEU A 89 -7.59 -15.87 9.30
C LEU A 89 -7.91 -17.20 10.02
#